data_AF-A0AAU9GE70-F1
#
_entry.id   AF-A0AAU9GE70-F1
#
_cell.length_a   1.000
_cell.length_b   1.000
_cell.length_c   1.000
_cell.angle_alpha   90.00
_cell.angle_beta   90.00
_cell.angle_gamma   90.00
#
_symmetry.space_group_name_H-M   'P 1'
#
loop_
_entity.id
_entity.type
_entity.pdbx_description
1 polymer ?
#
loop_
_entity_poly.entity_id
_entity_poly.type
_entity_poly.pdbx_seq_one_letter_code
_entity_poly.pdbx_strand_id
1 'polypeptide(L)'
;MNVLRSIILLGFLAICLVPRQADAQAKINEQWSKLSKCAQVGVETVAKVITNVIPAVYEMQICSFYTALPPKDGKRKSGLWYMKNIYRFFKRLVLERPKCLRLLVTQATDLIKPYSEQIEKLACLDEKDYIF
;
A
#
# COMPACT_ATOMS: atom_id res chain seq x y z
N MET A 1 -31.63 2.22 -7.68
CA MET A 1 -30.70 1.18 -7.15
C MET A 1 -29.83 0.50 -8.22
N ASN A 2 -30.27 0.42 -9.49
CA ASN A 2 -29.43 -0.20 -10.54
C ASN A 2 -28.24 0.67 -10.96
N VAL A 3 -28.40 2.00 -11.01
CA VAL A 3 -27.34 2.91 -11.47
C VAL A 3 -26.12 2.89 -10.55
N LEU A 4 -26.32 2.97 -9.23
CA LEU A 4 -25.22 2.91 -8.26
C LEU A 4 -24.48 1.57 -8.33
N ARG A 5 -25.23 0.47 -8.51
CA ARG A 5 -24.68 -0.89 -8.63
C ARG A 5 -23.86 -1.05 -9.92
N SER A 6 -24.35 -0.48 -11.02
CA SER A 6 -23.63 -0.44 -12.31
C SER A 6 -22.36 0.39 -12.24
N ILE A 7 -22.37 1.54 -11.55
CA ILE A 7 -21.19 2.38 -11.35
C ILE A 7 -20.13 1.65 -10.51
N ILE A 8 -20.55 0.97 -9.43
CA ILE A 8 -19.64 0.18 -8.59
C ILE A 8 -19.06 -1.00 -9.39
N LEU A 9 -19.86 -1.68 -10.20
CA LEU A 9 -19.41 -2.79 -11.05
C LEU A 9 -18.46 -2.32 -12.16
N LEU A 10 -18.72 -1.16 -12.77
CA LEU A 10 -17.83 -0.52 -13.74
C LEU A 10 -16.51 -0.09 -13.09
N GLY A 11 -16.55 0.45 -11.88
CA GLY A 11 -15.35 0.76 -11.10
C GLY A 11 -14.53 -0.49 -10.77
N PHE A 12 -15.20 -1.59 -10.41
CA PHE A 12 -14.53 -2.88 -10.17
C PHE A 12 -13.92 -3.47 -11.44
N LEU A 13 -14.61 -3.38 -12.58
CA LEU A 13 -14.11 -3.83 -13.89
C LEU A 13 -12.89 -3.03 -14.32
N ALA A 14 -12.87 -1.71 -14.10
CA ALA A 14 -11.70 -0.88 -14.37
C ALA A 14 -10.49 -1.34 -13.54
N ILE A 15 -10.67 -1.68 -12.27
CA ILE A 15 -9.59 -2.18 -11.40
C ILE A 15 -9.09 -3.57 -11.87
N CYS A 16 -9.99 -4.44 -12.34
CA CYS A 16 -9.64 -5.78 -12.81
C CYS A 16 -8.97 -5.80 -14.20
N LEU A 17 -9.29 -4.84 -15.07
CA LEU A 17 -8.78 -4.75 -16.44
C LEU A 17 -7.49 -3.91 -16.56
N VAL A 18 -7.10 -3.17 -15.52
CA VAL A 18 -5.80 -2.51 -15.48
C VAL A 18 -4.71 -3.59 -15.48
N PRO A 19 -3.78 -3.59 -16.46
CA PRO A 19 -2.74 -4.60 -16.56
C PRO A 19 -1.92 -4.63 -15.26
N ARG A 20 -1.87 -5.80 -14.61
CA ARG A 20 -1.05 -6.03 -13.41
C ARG A 20 0.44 -5.78 -13.62
N GLN A 21 0.89 -5.73 -14.88
CA GLN A 21 2.28 -5.60 -15.31
C GLN A 21 2.65 -4.19 -15.83
N ALA A 22 1.88 -3.15 -15.52
CA ALA A 22 2.37 -1.80 -15.79
C ALA A 22 3.62 -1.58 -14.93
N ASP A 23 4.77 -1.55 -15.63
CA ASP A 23 6.09 -1.26 -15.10
C ASP A 23 6.04 -0.08 -14.13
N ALA A 24 6.98 -0.09 -13.19
CA ALA A 24 7.15 0.80 -12.05
C ALA A 24 6.99 2.34 -12.24
N GLN A 25 6.62 2.81 -13.43
CA GLN A 25 6.42 4.20 -13.78
C GLN A 25 4.97 4.53 -14.13
N ALA A 26 4.51 5.68 -13.62
CA ALA A 26 3.22 6.20 -13.99
C ALA A 26 3.22 6.53 -15.48
N LYS A 27 2.18 6.07 -16.19
CA LYS A 27 2.00 6.38 -17.61
C LYS A 27 1.53 7.83 -17.73
N ILE A 28 2.48 8.74 -17.70
CA ILE A 28 2.24 10.18 -17.73
C ILE A 28 1.88 10.60 -19.16
N ASN A 29 0.79 11.34 -19.31
CA ASN A 29 0.46 12.00 -20.58
C ASN A 29 1.16 13.35 -20.65
N GLU A 30 1.91 13.61 -21.71
CA GLU A 30 2.67 14.85 -21.87
C GLU A 30 1.80 16.10 -21.90
N GLN A 31 0.55 15.99 -22.34
CA GLN A 31 -0.40 17.11 -22.43
C GLN A 31 -0.94 17.58 -21.07
N TRP A 32 -0.67 16.85 -19.98
CA TRP A 32 -1.22 17.17 -18.65
C TRP A 32 -0.44 18.29 -17.97
N SER A 33 -1.15 19.06 -17.14
CA SER A 33 -0.50 20.03 -16.24
C SER A 33 0.41 19.31 -15.25
N LYS A 34 1.46 20.00 -14.78
CA LYS A 34 2.42 19.48 -13.80
C LYS A 34 1.72 18.91 -12.56
N LEU A 35 0.74 19.64 -12.01
CA LEU A 35 -0.07 19.20 -10.87
C LEU A 35 -0.78 17.87 -11.13
N SER A 36 -1.41 17.70 -12.31
CA SER A 36 -2.09 16.45 -12.66
C SER A 36 -1.12 15.28 -12.82
N LYS A 37 0.06 15.53 -13.40
CA LYS A 37 1.14 14.52 -13.50
C LYS A 37 1.59 14.07 -12.11
N CYS A 38 1.82 15.01 -11.19
CA CYS A 38 2.21 14.73 -9.81
C CYS A 38 1.13 13.99 -9.02
N ALA A 39 -0.13 14.41 -9.18
CA ALA A 39 -1.27 13.74 -8.56
C ALA A 39 -1.41 12.29 -9.04
N GLN A 40 -1.21 12.03 -10.34
CA GLN A 40 -1.22 10.68 -10.90
C GLN A 40 -0.14 9.80 -10.27
N VAL A 41 1.11 10.29 -10.21
CA VAL A 41 2.23 9.54 -9.61
C VAL A 41 1.92 9.23 -8.14
N GLY A 42 1.39 10.18 -7.37
CA GLY A 42 0.99 9.97 -5.98
C GLY A 42 -0.11 8.93 -5.82
N VAL A 43 -1.18 9.03 -6.60
CA VAL A 43 -2.30 8.07 -6.58
C VAL A 43 -1.83 6.67 -6.94
N GLU A 44 -1.03 6.51 -7.98
CA GLU A 44 -0.50 5.22 -8.41
C GLU A 44 0.43 4.61 -7.34
N THR A 45 1.27 5.44 -6.70
CA THR A 45 2.13 4.99 -5.60
C THR A 45 1.29 4.44 -4.44
N VAL A 46 0.28 5.20 -3.99
CA VAL A 46 -0.62 4.78 -2.90
C VAL A 46 -1.37 3.51 -3.28
N ALA A 47 -1.90 3.44 -4.51
CA ALA A 47 -2.57 2.26 -5.01
C ALA A 47 -1.65 1.04 -4.98
N LYS A 48 -0.40 1.17 -5.45
CA LYS A 48 0.57 0.07 -5.40
C LYS A 48 0.91 -0.33 -3.98
N VAL A 49 1.16 0.61 -3.06
CA VAL A 49 1.41 0.28 -1.66
C VAL A 49 0.22 -0.49 -1.07
N ILE A 50 -1.01 0.01 -1.21
CA ILE A 50 -2.22 -0.65 -0.68
C ILE A 50 -2.38 -2.07 -1.25
N THR A 51 -2.19 -2.25 -2.56
CA THR A 51 -2.32 -3.57 -3.19
C THR A 51 -1.27 -4.57 -2.72
N ASN A 52 -0.09 -4.10 -2.27
CA ASN A 52 1.00 -4.95 -1.80
C ASN A 52 1.04 -5.11 -0.26
N VAL A 53 0.30 -4.30 0.51
CA VAL A 53 0.27 -4.39 1.98
C VAL A 53 -0.25 -5.74 2.47
N ILE A 54 -1.35 -6.24 1.89
CA ILE A 54 -1.94 -7.52 2.31
C ILE A 54 -0.95 -8.68 2.12
N PRO A 55 -0.41 -8.94 0.92
CA PRO A 55 0.56 -10.04 0.74
C PRO A 55 1.82 -9.85 1.61
N ALA A 56 2.31 -8.62 1.77
CA ALA A 56 3.45 -8.33 2.64
C ALA A 56 3.19 -8.72 4.11
N VAL A 57 1.99 -8.45 4.64
CA VAL A 57 1.61 -8.88 6.00
C VAL A 57 1.55 -10.41 6.12
N TYR A 58 1.05 -11.10 5.08
CA TYR A 58 1.07 -12.56 5.06
C TYR A 58 2.50 -13.13 5.05
N GLU A 59 3.40 -12.59 4.23
CA GLU A 59 4.80 -13.00 4.20
C GLU A 59 5.50 -12.75 5.55
N MET A 60 5.21 -11.62 6.21
CA MET A 60 5.70 -11.36 7.56
C MET A 60 5.20 -12.38 8.58
N GLN A 61 3.92 -12.76 8.51
CA GLN A 61 3.36 -13.73 9.43
C GLN A 61 4.04 -15.09 9.27
N ILE A 62 4.26 -15.53 8.03
CA ILE A 62 4.97 -16.78 7.71
C ILE A 62 6.42 -16.70 8.19
N CYS A 63 7.16 -15.66 7.82
CA CYS A 63 8.58 -15.49 8.18
C CYS A 63 8.79 -15.42 9.70
N SER A 64 7.89 -14.72 10.41
CA SER A 64 7.99 -14.57 11.87
C SER A 64 7.47 -15.79 12.62
N PHE A 65 6.86 -16.78 11.96
CA PHE A 65 6.12 -17.88 12.61
C PHE A 65 5.16 -17.35 13.68
N TYR A 66 4.43 -16.28 13.36
CA TYR A 66 3.50 -15.67 14.29
C TYR A 66 2.14 -16.38 14.25
N THR A 67 1.65 -16.74 15.43
CA THR A 67 0.31 -17.31 15.62
C THR A 67 -0.49 -16.43 16.57
N ALA A 68 -1.72 -16.08 16.18
CA ALA A 68 -2.59 -15.23 16.97
C ALA A 68 -3.09 -15.91 18.25
N LEU A 69 -3.29 -15.09 19.29
CA LEU A 69 -4.14 -15.33 20.45
C LEU A 69 -5.45 -16.08 20.16
N PRO A 70 -5.80 -17.28 20.68
CA PRO A 70 -7.22 -17.59 20.77
C PRO A 70 -7.95 -16.50 21.59
N PRO A 71 -9.18 -16.11 21.21
CA PRO A 71 -9.99 -15.21 22.02
C PRO A 71 -10.32 -15.87 23.36
N LYS A 72 -10.35 -15.07 24.43
CA LYS A 72 -10.67 -15.58 25.78
C LYS A 72 -12.13 -16.09 25.77
N ASP A 73 -12.30 -17.36 26.13
CA ASP A 73 -13.60 -18.01 26.38
C ASP A 73 -14.55 -18.12 25.17
N GLY A 74 -14.03 -18.17 23.94
CA GLY A 74 -14.87 -18.27 22.74
C GLY A 74 -15.75 -17.05 22.46
N LYS A 75 -15.58 -15.97 23.24
CA LYS A 75 -16.35 -14.73 23.12
C LYS A 75 -15.89 -13.89 21.92
N ARG A 76 -16.74 -12.93 21.54
CA ARG A 76 -16.49 -11.93 20.49
C ARG A 76 -15.11 -11.28 20.68
N LYS A 77 -14.32 -11.21 19.60
CA LYS A 77 -13.00 -10.56 19.57
C LYS A 77 -13.13 -9.12 20.07
N SER A 78 -12.56 -8.80 21.24
CA SER A 78 -12.56 -7.46 21.81
C SER A 78 -11.45 -6.60 21.22
N GLY A 79 -11.59 -5.26 21.27
CA GLY A 79 -10.52 -4.35 20.83
C GLY A 79 -9.19 -4.61 21.54
N LEU A 80 -9.24 -4.92 22.84
CA LEU A 80 -8.05 -5.28 23.62
C LEU A 80 -7.37 -6.56 23.11
N TRP A 81 -8.14 -7.54 22.64
CA TRP A 81 -7.59 -8.74 22.03
C TRP A 81 -6.83 -8.42 20.74
N TYR A 82 -7.35 -7.52 19.89
CA TYR A 82 -6.64 -7.06 18.69
C TYR A 82 -5.34 -6.35 19.06
N MET A 83 -5.40 -5.39 19.98
CA MET A 83 -4.21 -4.65 20.43
C MET A 83 -3.12 -5.59 21.00
N LYS A 84 -3.51 -6.60 21.77
CA LYS A 84 -2.57 -7.59 22.33
C LYS A 84 -1.92 -8.46 21.24
N ASN A 85 -2.66 -8.80 20.18
CA ASN A 85 -2.11 -9.52 19.04
C ASN A 85 -1.16 -8.64 18.22
N ILE A 86 -1.57 -7.39 17.93
CA ILE A 86 -0.74 -6.42 17.22
C ILE A 86 0.58 -6.19 17.95
N TYR A 87 0.53 -5.87 19.25
CA TYR A 87 1.73 -5.69 20.06
C TYR A 87 2.68 -6.89 19.97
N ARG A 88 2.13 -8.10 20.07
CA ARG A 88 2.93 -9.32 20.07
C ARG A 88 3.51 -9.64 18.69
N PHE A 89 2.76 -9.38 17.64
CA PHE A 89 3.22 -9.46 16.27
C PHE A 89 4.41 -8.53 16.05
N PHE A 90 4.28 -7.26 16.41
CA PHE A 90 5.37 -6.29 16.28
C PHE A 90 6.55 -6.60 17.19
N LYS A 91 6.32 -7.00 18.45
CA LYS A 91 7.39 -7.42 19.35
C LYS A 91 8.22 -8.55 18.72
N ARG A 92 7.55 -9.54 18.13
CA ARG A 92 8.21 -10.67 17.47
C ARG A 92 8.94 -10.24 16.20
N LEU A 93 8.35 -9.37 15.39
CA LEU A 93 9.00 -8.86 14.18
C LEU A 93 10.23 -8.01 14.48
N VAL A 94 10.14 -7.09 15.43
CA VAL A 94 11.19 -6.10 15.71
C VAL A 94 12.30 -6.69 16.59
N LEU A 95 11.93 -7.43 17.65
CA LEU A 95 12.90 -7.89 18.65
C LEU A 95 13.38 -9.32 18.40
N GLU A 96 12.50 -10.23 17.98
CA GLU A 96 12.85 -11.66 17.85
C GLU A 96 13.31 -12.02 16.42
N ARG A 97 12.69 -11.41 15.39
CA ARG A 97 12.86 -11.75 13.96
C ARG A 97 13.05 -10.52 13.07
N PRO A 98 14.00 -9.61 13.35
CA PRO A 98 14.19 -8.36 12.59
C PRO A 98 14.49 -8.59 11.10
N LYS A 99 15.04 -9.75 10.74
CA LYS A 99 15.26 -10.13 9.33
C LYS A 99 13.96 -10.14 8.51
N CYS A 100 12.84 -10.55 9.12
CA CYS A 100 11.52 -10.56 8.46
C CYS A 100 11.01 -9.15 8.20
N LEU A 101 11.23 -8.23 9.14
CA LEU A 101 10.90 -6.82 8.97
C LEU A 101 11.78 -6.17 7.89
N ARG A 102 13.09 -6.49 7.88
CA ARG A 102 14.02 -5.97 6.88
C ARG A 102 13.62 -6.34 5.46
N LEU A 103 13.19 -7.59 5.23
CA LEU A 103 12.71 -8.05 3.93
C LEU A 103 11.58 -7.15 3.41
N LEU A 104 10.60 -6.85 4.26
CA LEU A 104 9.50 -5.96 3.89
C LEU A 104 9.94 -4.53 3.61
N VAL A 105 10.80 -3.97 4.46
CA VAL A 105 11.28 -2.59 4.28
C VAL A 105 12.03 -2.50 2.94
N THR A 106 12.84 -3.50 2.59
CA THR A 106 13.50 -3.58 1.30
C THR A 106 12.50 -3.65 0.15
N GLN A 107 11.55 -4.59 0.19
CA GLN A 107 10.51 -4.72 -0.86
C GLN A 107 9.69 -3.44 -1.02
N ALA A 108 9.31 -2.78 0.08
CA ALA A 108 8.57 -1.51 0.04
C ALA A 108 9.42 -0.38 -0.55
N THR A 109 10.71 -0.35 -0.22
CA THR A 109 11.66 0.64 -0.78
C THR A 109 11.83 0.43 -2.28
N ASP A 110 12.03 -0.81 -2.72
CA ASP A 110 12.15 -1.15 -4.14
C ASP A 110 10.87 -0.82 -4.93
N LEU A 111 9.70 -0.97 -4.30
CA LEU A 111 8.41 -0.59 -4.87
C LEU A 111 8.26 0.93 -5.01
N ILE A 112 8.71 1.71 -4.02
CA ILE A 112 8.47 3.17 -3.95
C ILE A 112 9.54 3.96 -4.72
N LYS A 113 10.79 3.50 -4.73
CA LYS A 113 11.93 4.15 -5.39
C LYS A 113 11.65 4.69 -6.80
N PRO A 114 11.06 3.92 -7.74
CA PRO A 114 10.81 4.43 -9.08
C PRO A 114 9.78 5.57 -9.10
N TYR A 115 8.86 5.61 -8.14
CA TYR A 115 7.91 6.72 -7.98
C TYR A 115 8.56 7.95 -7.37
N SER A 116 9.47 7.79 -6.40
CA SER A 116 10.23 8.93 -5.86
C SER A 116 11.08 9.60 -6.94
N GLU A 117 11.75 8.81 -7.78
CA GLU A 117 12.52 9.33 -8.91
C GLU A 117 11.65 10.09 -9.92
N GLN A 118 10.38 9.69 -10.11
CA GLN A 118 9.44 10.42 -10.97
C GLN A 118 8.96 11.72 -10.32
N ILE A 119 8.69 11.72 -9.02
CA ILE A 119 8.32 12.93 -8.25
C ILE A 119 9.44 13.97 -8.35
N GLU A 120 10.70 13.54 -8.21
CA GLU A 120 11.89 14.40 -8.36
C GLU A 120 12.03 14.93 -9.80
N LYS A 121 11.94 14.06 -10.82
CA LYS A 121 12.03 14.47 -12.24
C LYS A 121 10.93 15.45 -12.64
N LEU A 122 9.73 15.25 -12.11
CA LEU A 122 8.59 16.15 -12.34
C LEU A 122 8.65 17.40 -11.46
N ALA A 123 9.64 17.52 -10.57
CA ALA A 123 9.77 18.63 -9.63
C ALA A 123 8.48 18.89 -8.83
N CYS A 124 7.80 17.81 -8.43
CA CYS A 124 6.47 17.87 -7.80
C CYS A 124 6.45 18.51 -6.42
N LEU A 125 7.61 18.64 -5.78
CA LEU A 125 7.78 19.18 -4.43
C LEU A 125 8.43 20.57 -4.42
N ASP A 126 8.63 21.18 -5.58
CA ASP A 126 9.20 22.52 -5.68
C ASP A 126 8.19 23.57 -5.16
N GLU A 127 8.65 24.46 -4.28
CA GLU A 127 7.82 25.48 -3.62
C GLU A 127 7.10 26.45 -4.56
N LYS A 128 7.46 26.50 -5.85
CA LYS A 128 6.90 27.46 -6.82
C LYS A 128 5.50 27.12 -7.32
N ASP A 129 4.96 25.93 -6.98
CA ASP A 129 3.64 25.47 -7.46
C ASP A 129 2.52 25.63 -6.41
N TYR A 130 2.81 26.20 -5.23
CA TYR A 130 1.77 26.56 -4.26
C TYR A 130 1.07 27.86 -4.70
N ILE A 131 0.02 27.71 -5.52
CA ILE A 131 -1.13 28.64 -5.65
C ILE A 131 -0.81 30.01 -6.33
N PHE A 132 -1.42 30.21 -7.51
CA PHE A 132 -1.98 31.50 -7.92
C PHE A 132 -3.48 31.31 -8.20
#